data_AF-T1FDA4-F1
#
_entry.id   AF-T1FDA4-F1
#
_cell.length_a   1.000
_cell.length_b   1.000
_cell.length_c   1.000
_cell.angle_alpha   90.00
_cell.angle_beta   90.00
_cell.angle_gamma   90.00
#
_symmetry.space_group_name_H-M   'P 1'
#
loop_
_entity.id
_entity.type
_entity.pdbx_description
1 polymer ?
#
loop_
_entity_poly.entity_id
_entity_poly.type
_entity_poly.pdbx_seq_one_letter_code
_entity_poly.pdbx_strand_id
1 'polypeptide(L)'
;MTFIKLHLSLKPAEQNASRMFILTIAFLLLLVVDNSDQRICRWIAYQKKFRQGGMEVPRIRSLDGCKDACLASTTCKAIAWGDPMHTPRPRCLIFRTSALPNERHDGYTYYRC
;
A
#
# COMPACT_ATOMS: atom_id res chain seq x y z
N MET A 1 -47.55 36.89 13.85
CA MET A 1 -47.82 35.53 13.35
C MET A 1 -47.10 34.55 14.26
N THR A 2 -47.88 33.74 14.97
CA THR A 2 -47.45 32.87 16.08
C THR A 2 -47.13 31.48 15.54
N PHE A 3 -45.97 30.91 15.85
CA PHE A 3 -45.72 29.47 15.76
C PHE A 3 -44.98 28.98 17.02
N ILE A 4 -45.81 28.69 18.03
CA ILE A 4 -45.81 27.55 18.96
C ILE A 4 -44.48 26.77 19.06
N LYS A 5 -43.81 26.96 20.20
CA LYS A 5 -42.71 26.14 20.72
C LYS A 5 -43.26 24.79 21.18
N LEU A 6 -43.16 23.74 20.37
CA LEU A 6 -43.35 22.36 20.84
C LEU A 6 -42.14 21.96 21.70
N HIS A 7 -42.30 22.04 23.01
CA HIS A 7 -41.41 21.43 23.98
C HIS A 7 -41.64 19.90 23.97
N LEU A 8 -40.93 19.17 23.10
CA LEU A 8 -40.75 17.73 23.32
C LEU A 8 -39.67 17.56 24.39
N SER A 9 -40.14 17.35 25.62
CA SER A 9 -39.35 16.93 26.77
C SER A 9 -38.77 15.54 26.50
N LEU A 10 -37.56 15.47 25.95
CA LEU A 10 -36.76 14.25 25.95
C LEU A 10 -35.94 14.24 27.24
N LYS A 11 -36.23 13.27 28.10
CA LYS A 11 -35.62 13.06 29.41
C LYS A 11 -34.08 13.03 29.33
N PRO A 12 -33.34 13.69 30.25
CA PRO A 12 -31.88 13.75 30.27
C PRO A 12 -31.23 12.47 30.84
N ALA A 13 -31.74 11.29 30.48
CA ALA A 13 -31.16 9.99 30.87
C ALA A 13 -30.59 9.19 29.69
N GLU A 14 -30.95 9.56 28.45
CA GLU A 14 -30.57 8.84 27.22
C GLU A 14 -29.40 9.48 26.44
N GLN A 15 -28.86 10.62 26.90
CA GLN A 15 -27.72 11.26 26.22
C GLN A 15 -26.36 10.68 26.62
N ASN A 16 -26.27 10.04 27.80
CA ASN A 16 -25.02 9.48 28.30
C ASN A 16 -24.74 8.09 27.71
N ALA A 17 -25.79 7.31 27.41
CA ALA A 17 -25.70 6.04 26.70
C ALA A 17 -25.24 6.25 25.24
N SER A 18 -25.84 7.21 24.53
CA SER A 18 -25.49 7.51 23.12
C SER A 18 -24.05 8.00 22.94
N ARG A 19 -23.54 8.82 23.86
CA ARG A 19 -22.13 9.27 23.85
C ARG A 19 -21.16 8.12 24.14
N MET A 20 -21.55 7.20 25.03
CA MET A 20 -20.76 6.02 25.35
C MET A 20 -20.71 5.01 24.18
N PHE A 21 -21.83 4.83 23.47
CA PHE A 21 -21.91 3.99 22.26
C PHE A 21 -21.11 4.55 21.07
N ILE A 22 -21.12 5.87 20.84
CA ILE A 22 -20.33 6.49 19.77
C ILE A 22 -18.82 6.38 20.08
N LEU A 23 -18.43 6.57 21.34
CA LEU A 23 -17.04 6.42 21.78
C LEU A 23 -16.55 4.98 21.68
N THR A 24 -17.37 3.97 22.00
CA THR A 24 -17.00 2.56 21.84
C THR A 24 -16.93 2.13 20.37
N ILE A 25 -17.82 2.61 19.50
CA ILE A 25 -17.73 2.35 18.05
C ILE A 25 -16.48 3.02 17.46
N ALA A 26 -16.17 4.26 17.85
CA ALA A 26 -14.94 4.94 17.42
C ALA A 26 -13.68 4.22 17.92
N PHE A 27 -13.66 3.71 19.16
CA PHE A 27 -12.55 2.94 19.71
C PHE A 27 -12.41 1.57 19.01
N LEU A 28 -13.52 0.89 18.70
CA LEU A 28 -13.51 -0.34 17.90
C LEU A 28 -13.02 -0.08 16.47
N LEU A 29 -13.43 1.00 15.82
CA LEU A 29 -12.94 1.36 14.48
C LEU A 29 -11.44 1.71 14.50
N LEU A 30 -10.95 2.38 15.54
CA LEU A 30 -9.51 2.64 15.72
C LEU A 30 -8.72 1.35 15.98
N LEU A 31 -9.27 0.39 16.74
CA LEU A 31 -8.65 -0.93 16.94
C LEU A 31 -8.65 -1.78 15.65
N VAL A 32 -9.61 -1.59 14.74
CA VAL A 32 -9.63 -2.27 13.43
C VAL A 32 -8.64 -1.63 12.44
N VAL A 33 -8.19 -0.39 12.68
CA VAL A 33 -7.24 0.33 11.80
C VAL A 33 -5.76 0.07 12.17
N ASP A 34 -5.46 -0.61 13.28
CA ASP A 34 -4.08 -0.76 13.78
C ASP A 34 -3.48 -2.18 13.68
N ASN A 35 -3.88 -3.01 12.69
CA ASN A 35 -3.24 -4.34 12.56
C ASN A 35 -3.21 -4.94 11.14
N SER A 36 -2.96 -4.12 10.12
CA SER A 36 -2.72 -4.63 8.75
C SER A 36 -1.45 -4.11 8.07
N ASP A 37 -0.63 -3.28 8.71
CA ASP A 37 0.47 -2.56 8.03
C ASP A 37 1.76 -3.39 7.85
N GLN A 38 1.78 -4.67 8.26
CA GLN A 38 2.92 -5.57 8.05
C GLN A 38 2.63 -6.68 7.01
N ARG A 39 1.43 -6.71 6.42
CA ARG A 39 1.03 -7.68 5.38
C ARG A 39 0.85 -7.04 4.00
N ILE A 40 0.89 -5.71 3.92
CA ILE A 40 0.61 -4.96 2.70
C ILE A 40 1.94 -4.44 2.15
N CYS A 41 2.35 -4.95 0.99
CA CYS A 41 3.49 -4.40 0.29
C CYS A 41 3.19 -3.00 -0.25
N ARG A 42 3.72 -1.97 0.43
CA ARG A 42 3.72 -0.61 -0.10
C ARG A 42 4.98 -0.36 -0.93
N TRP A 43 4.82 -0.46 -2.25
CA TRP A 43 5.92 -0.27 -3.19
C TRP A 43 6.52 1.14 -3.11
N ILE A 44 7.79 1.23 -2.71
CA ILE A 44 8.58 2.47 -2.74
C ILE A 44 9.41 2.47 -4.02
N ALA A 45 9.20 3.47 -4.88
CA ALA A 45 9.90 3.59 -6.16
C ALA A 45 11.18 4.43 -6.04
N TYR A 46 12.27 3.94 -6.63
CA TYR A 46 13.54 4.62 -6.78
C TYR A 46 13.81 4.79 -8.28
N GLN A 47 13.52 5.99 -8.79
CA GLN A 47 13.62 6.33 -10.21
C GLN A 47 15.07 6.36 -10.69
N LYS A 48 15.32 5.81 -11.87
CA LYS A 48 16.67 5.74 -12.49
C LYS A 48 17.69 5.06 -11.57
N LYS A 49 17.25 4.12 -10.75
CA LYS A 49 18.06 3.38 -9.78
C LYS A 49 17.94 1.89 -10.03
N PHE A 50 19.06 1.18 -9.84
CA PHE A 50 19.15 -0.25 -10.04
C PHE A 50 20.10 -0.89 -9.02
N ARG A 51 19.96 -2.20 -8.86
CA ARG A 51 20.83 -3.07 -8.07
C ARG A 51 21.15 -4.29 -8.92
N GLN A 52 22.40 -4.74 -8.92
CA GLN A 52 22.79 -5.97 -9.62
C GLN A 52 22.32 -7.23 -8.89
N GLY A 53 22.24 -8.36 -9.62
CA GLY A 53 21.87 -9.65 -9.05
C GLY A 53 20.36 -9.94 -8.99
N GLY A 54 19.55 -9.17 -9.72
CA GLY A 54 18.14 -9.49 -9.94
C GLY A 54 17.97 -10.67 -10.90
N MET A 55 16.97 -11.50 -10.66
CA MET A 55 16.61 -12.61 -11.55
C MET A 55 15.47 -12.18 -12.46
N GLU A 56 15.64 -12.31 -13.77
CA GLU A 56 14.60 -11.95 -14.74
C GLU A 56 13.41 -12.92 -14.68
N VAL A 57 12.20 -12.38 -14.59
CA VAL A 57 10.95 -13.13 -14.70
C VAL A 57 10.43 -12.99 -16.13
N PRO A 58 10.50 -14.06 -16.95
CA PRO A 58 10.16 -13.98 -18.35
C PRO A 58 8.64 -13.77 -18.53
N ARG A 59 8.26 -13.23 -19.71
CA ARG A 59 6.86 -13.07 -20.17
C ARG A 59 5.99 -12.10 -19.37
N ILE A 60 6.51 -11.46 -18.33
CA ILE A 60 5.83 -10.33 -17.67
C ILE A 60 5.96 -9.07 -18.53
N ARG A 61 4.83 -8.45 -18.87
CA ARG A 61 4.75 -7.29 -19.78
C ARG A 61 4.19 -6.02 -19.13
N SER A 62 3.87 -6.06 -17.84
CA SER A 62 3.40 -4.90 -17.08
C SER A 62 4.12 -4.80 -15.73
N LEU A 63 4.20 -3.57 -15.21
CA LEU A 63 4.72 -3.31 -13.88
C LEU A 63 3.93 -4.08 -12.81
N ASP A 64 2.60 -4.06 -12.90
CA ASP A 64 1.74 -4.72 -11.93
C ASP A 64 1.93 -6.24 -11.98
N GLY A 65 2.06 -6.85 -13.17
CA GLY A 65 2.41 -8.26 -13.27
C GLY A 65 3.77 -8.60 -12.65
N CYS A 66 4.74 -7.68 -12.68
CA CYS A 66 6.03 -7.86 -12.04
C CYS A 66 5.92 -7.79 -10.51
N LYS A 67 5.09 -6.87 -10.00
CA LYS A 67 4.77 -6.77 -8.57
C LYS A 67 4.04 -8.03 -8.10
N ASP A 68 3.03 -8.49 -8.83
CA ASP A 68 2.25 -9.69 -8.51
C ASP A 68 3.14 -10.94 -8.50
N ALA A 69 4.03 -11.08 -9.48
CA ALA A 69 5.02 -12.16 -9.51
C ALA A 69 5.94 -12.14 -8.29
N CYS A 70 6.34 -10.96 -7.82
CA CYS A 70 7.10 -10.82 -6.59
C CYS A 70 6.27 -11.19 -5.35
N LEU A 71 5.03 -10.71 -5.25
CA LEU A 71 4.12 -10.99 -4.14
C LEU A 71 3.77 -12.49 -4.01
N ALA A 72 3.70 -13.19 -5.14
CA ALA A 72 3.50 -14.64 -5.18
C ALA A 72 4.73 -15.44 -4.68
N SER A 73 5.90 -14.80 -4.54
CA SER A 73 7.15 -15.43 -4.10
C SER A 73 7.52 -15.02 -2.68
N THR A 74 7.59 -16.00 -1.78
CA THR A 74 8.04 -15.78 -0.38
C THR A 74 9.47 -15.26 -0.27
N THR A 75 10.27 -15.47 -1.31
CA THR A 75 11.68 -15.05 -1.37
C THR A 75 11.87 -13.67 -1.97
N CYS A 76 10.88 -13.11 -2.67
CA CYS A 76 11.01 -11.81 -3.30
C CYS A 76 10.86 -10.68 -2.27
N LYS A 77 11.74 -9.68 -2.37
CA LYS A 77 11.84 -8.52 -1.46
C LYS A 77 11.98 -7.19 -2.21
N ALA A 78 12.12 -7.22 -3.52
CA ALA A 78 12.13 -6.03 -4.38
C ALA A 78 12.04 -6.45 -5.85
N ILE A 79 11.71 -5.48 -6.70
CA ILE A 79 11.73 -5.65 -8.16
C ILE A 79 12.51 -4.52 -8.83
N ALA A 80 12.98 -4.76 -10.05
CA ALA A 80 13.33 -3.70 -10.99
C ALA A 80 12.46 -3.87 -12.23
N TRP A 81 11.83 -2.78 -12.64
CA TRP A 81 11.01 -2.73 -13.84
C TRP A 81 11.53 -1.64 -14.76
N GLY A 82 11.71 -1.99 -16.03
CA GLY A 82 12.17 -1.05 -17.02
C GLY A 82 12.79 -1.74 -18.23
N ASP A 83 13.23 -0.93 -19.16
CA ASP A 83 13.80 -1.37 -20.42
C ASP A 83 15.19 -0.73 -20.57
N PRO A 84 16.26 -1.48 -20.25
CA PRO A 84 17.62 -0.96 -20.30
C PRO A 84 18.13 -0.74 -21.72
N MET A 85 17.45 -1.27 -22.74
CA MET A 85 17.90 -1.26 -24.12
C MET A 85 17.10 -0.27 -25.00
N HIS A 86 16.19 0.51 -24.41
CA HIS A 86 15.29 1.40 -25.17
C HIS A 86 14.49 0.66 -26.26
N THR A 87 14.12 -0.59 -25.98
CA THR A 87 13.26 -1.45 -26.79
C THR A 87 11.81 -1.43 -26.26
N PRO A 88 10.79 -1.70 -27.09
CA PRO A 88 9.40 -1.79 -26.63
C PRO A 88 9.12 -3.06 -25.76
N ARG A 89 10.12 -3.58 -25.05
CA ARG A 89 10.08 -4.82 -24.26
C ARG A 89 10.63 -4.56 -22.86
N PRO A 90 9.80 -4.07 -21.93
CA PRO A 90 10.22 -3.94 -20.55
C PRO A 90 10.54 -5.30 -19.93
N ARG A 91 11.49 -5.29 -19.00
CA ARG A 91 11.98 -6.43 -18.25
C ARG A 91 11.53 -6.33 -16.80
N CYS A 92 11.22 -7.48 -16.23
CA CYS A 92 10.92 -7.66 -14.82
C CYS A 92 12.07 -8.41 -14.17
N LEU A 93 12.73 -7.81 -13.18
CA LEU A 93 13.72 -8.49 -12.36
C LEU A 93 13.22 -8.56 -10.92
N ILE A 94 13.35 -9.71 -10.28
CA ILE A 94 13.03 -9.91 -8.86
C ILE A 94 14.29 -10.08 -8.04
N PHE A 95 14.28 -9.55 -6.82
CA PHE A 95 15.40 -9.56 -5.89
C PHE A 95 15.01 -10.28 -4.61
N ARG A 96 15.93 -11.07 -4.06
CA ARG A 96 15.75 -11.73 -2.75
C ARG A 96 16.15 -10.87 -1.56
N THR A 97 16.48 -9.60 -1.81
CA THR A 97 16.93 -8.64 -0.82
C THR A 97 16.16 -7.33 -0.96
N SER A 98 15.87 -6.69 0.17
CA SER A 98 15.23 -5.36 0.25
C SER A 98 16.28 -4.24 0.36
N ALA A 99 17.56 -4.54 0.14
CA ALA A 99 18.61 -3.56 0.25
C ALA A 99 18.49 -2.45 -0.83
N LEU A 100 18.82 -1.22 -0.46
CA LEU A 100 18.63 -0.03 -1.30
C LEU A 100 19.44 -0.10 -2.60
N PRO A 101 18.93 0.42 -3.74
CA PRO A 101 19.72 0.44 -4.96
C PRO A 101 20.92 1.37 -4.82
N ASN A 102 22.08 0.92 -5.30
CA ASN A 102 23.37 1.61 -5.19
C ASN A 102 23.84 2.22 -6.52
N GLU A 103 23.23 1.84 -7.63
CA GLU A 103 23.64 2.27 -8.98
C GLU A 103 22.56 3.15 -9.63
N ARG A 104 23.01 4.10 -10.46
CA ARG A 104 22.12 4.83 -11.36
C ARG A 104 21.98 4.04 -12.66
N HIS A 105 20.74 3.85 -13.11
CA HIS A 105 20.46 3.20 -14.39
C HIS A 105 19.20 3.81 -15.00
N ASP A 106 19.33 4.57 -16.07
CA ASP A 106 18.25 5.40 -16.61
C ASP A 106 17.12 4.56 -17.25
N GLY A 107 17.39 3.30 -17.61
CA GLY A 107 16.40 2.35 -18.11
C GLY A 107 15.63 1.54 -17.06
N TYR A 108 15.89 1.72 -15.74
CA TYR A 108 15.20 0.98 -14.69
C TYR A 108 14.63 1.88 -13.59
N THR A 109 13.50 1.43 -13.04
CA THR A 109 13.01 1.87 -11.73
C THR A 109 13.05 0.69 -10.77
N TYR A 110 13.69 0.87 -9.63
CA TYR A 110 13.73 -0.12 -8.56
C TYR A 110 12.55 0.10 -7.62
N TYR A 111 11.85 -0.96 -7.23
CA TYR A 111 10.72 -0.90 -6.31
C TYR A 111 10.98 -1.83 -5.14
N ARG A 112 10.84 -1.31 -3.92
CA ARG A 112 11.00 -2.08 -2.69
C ARG A 112 9.65 -2.30 -2.03
N CYS A 113 9.43 -3.54 -1.61
CA CYS A 113 8.54 -3.92 -0.54
C CYS A 113 9.43 -4.51 0.58
#